data_AF-A0A7S2H2A5-F1
#
_entry.id   AF-A0A7S2H2A5-F1
#
_cell.length_a   1.000
_cell.length_b   1.000
_cell.length_c   1.000
_cell.angle_alpha   90.00
_cell.angle_beta   90.00
_cell.angle_gamma   90.00
#
_symmetry.space_group_name_H-M   'P 1'
#
loop_
_entity.id
_entity.type
_entity.pdbx_description
1 polymer ?
#
loop_
_entity_poly.entity_id
_entity_poly.type
_entity_poly.pdbx_seq_one_letter_code
_entity_poly.pdbx_strand_id
1 'polypeptide(L)'
;ATPLWDIGGAPGSTASYATSKHAVLGMCESLEGELAAKKLGGQIQLSVMCPGLVATPLWDTARAEEQRSASEKRNITVKERQRKVFEELGTPVSDTIDTFLDGMARGQFICDSVPGQAQESFGRRAEYILGGLMPSSQRMSML
;
A
#
# COMPACT_ATOMS: atom_id res chain seq x y z
N ALA A 1 -9.10 -5.68 16.60
CA ALA A 1 -9.62 -4.64 15.69
C ALA A 1 -8.80 -4.70 14.41
N THR A 2 -9.36 -5.26 13.34
CA THR A 2 -8.66 -5.30 12.04
C THR A 2 -8.57 -3.86 11.52
N PRO A 3 -7.39 -3.38 11.14
CA PRO A 3 -7.28 -2.02 10.66
C PRO A 3 -8.11 -1.81 9.40
N LEU A 4 -8.76 -0.64 9.30
CA LEU A 4 -9.57 -0.23 8.14
C LEU A 4 -8.73 -0.10 6.85
N TRP A 5 -7.41 -0.09 6.99
CA TRP A 5 -6.42 -0.10 5.92
C TRP A 5 -6.00 -1.54 5.65
N ASP A 6 -6.24 -2.01 4.43
CA ASP A 6 -5.91 -3.36 3.98
C ASP A 6 -5.47 -3.26 2.52
N ILE A 7 -4.68 -4.21 2.05
CA ILE A 7 -4.20 -4.21 0.67
C ILE A 7 -5.36 -4.21 -0.32
N GLY A 8 -6.50 -4.82 0.03
CA GLY A 8 -7.74 -4.80 -0.76
C GLY A 8 -8.45 -3.44 -0.84
N GLY A 9 -7.93 -2.36 -0.23
CA GLY A 9 -8.49 -1.00 -0.27
C GLY A 9 -9.71 -0.78 0.64
N ALA A 10 -9.91 0.46 1.11
CA ALA A 10 -11.03 0.83 1.97
C ALA A 10 -12.29 1.21 1.16
N PRO A 11 -13.50 0.79 1.58
CA PRO A 11 -14.73 1.18 0.88
C PRO A 11 -14.96 2.69 0.93
N GLY A 12 -15.48 3.27 -0.14
CA GLY A 12 -16.01 4.64 -0.14
C GLY A 12 -15.00 5.79 -0.31
N SER A 13 -13.68 5.54 -0.36
CA SER A 13 -12.73 6.64 -0.60
C SER A 13 -11.42 6.30 -1.30
N THR A 14 -11.11 5.02 -1.58
CA THR A 14 -9.77 4.65 -2.07
C THR A 14 -9.77 3.77 -3.32
N ALA A 15 -10.86 3.67 -4.09
CA ALA A 15 -10.92 2.75 -5.23
C ALA A 15 -9.82 3.03 -6.28
N SER A 16 -9.69 4.28 -6.73
CA SER A 16 -8.64 4.67 -7.69
C SER A 16 -7.22 4.50 -7.14
N TYR A 17 -7.02 4.81 -5.85
CA TYR A 17 -5.75 4.58 -5.16
C TYR A 17 -5.42 3.09 -5.07
N ALA A 18 -6.37 2.26 -4.64
CA ALA A 18 -6.19 0.82 -4.52
C ALA A 18 -5.91 0.18 -5.89
N THR A 19 -6.62 0.61 -6.95
CA THR A 19 -6.36 0.14 -8.31
C THR A 19 -4.94 0.48 -8.76
N SER A 20 -4.49 1.73 -8.57
CA SER A 20 -3.14 2.12 -9.01
C SER A 20 -2.04 1.41 -8.22
N LYS A 21 -2.22 1.19 -6.91
CA LYS A 21 -1.25 0.44 -6.10
C LYS A 21 -1.19 -1.05 -6.44
N HIS A 22 -2.32 -1.69 -6.75
CA HIS A 22 -2.30 -3.07 -7.26
C HIS A 22 -1.69 -3.16 -8.67
N ALA A 23 -1.92 -2.16 -9.54
CA ALA A 23 -1.30 -2.14 -10.86
C ALA A 23 0.23 -2.05 -10.77
N VAL A 24 0.75 -1.23 -9.84
CA VAL A 24 2.20 -1.18 -9.55
C VAL A 24 2.72 -2.54 -9.08
N LEU A 25 2.02 -3.19 -8.14
CA LEU A 25 2.42 -4.51 -7.65
C LEU A 25 2.51 -5.53 -8.80
N GLY A 26 1.45 -5.66 -9.61
CA GLY A 26 1.43 -6.60 -10.73
C GLY A 26 2.48 -6.27 -11.81
N MET A 27 2.76 -4.99 -12.04
CA MET A 27 3.84 -4.56 -12.93
C MET A 27 5.21 -5.00 -12.40
N CYS A 28 5.46 -4.84 -11.10
CA CYS A 28 6.71 -5.26 -10.48
C CYS A 28 6.87 -6.78 -10.48
N GLU A 29 5.80 -7.55 -10.26
CA GLU A 29 5.81 -9.02 -10.36
C GLU A 29 6.20 -9.48 -11.77
N SER A 30 5.63 -8.85 -12.80
CA SER A 30 6.00 -9.14 -14.20
C SER A 30 7.47 -8.80 -14.48
N LEU A 31 7.94 -7.65 -14.00
CA LEU A 31 9.31 -7.21 -14.22
C LEU A 31 10.33 -8.13 -13.52
N GLU A 32 10.03 -8.61 -12.32
CA GLU A 32 10.87 -9.60 -11.62
C GLU A 32 11.04 -10.86 -12.48
N GLY A 33 9.93 -11.41 -12.99
CA GLY A 33 9.96 -12.57 -13.88
C GLY A 33 10.74 -12.34 -15.17
N GLU A 34 10.65 -11.13 -15.76
CA GLU A 34 11.44 -10.75 -16.93
C GLU A 34 12.94 -10.68 -16.64
N LEU A 35 13.33 -10.12 -15.49
CA LEU A 35 14.74 -10.07 -15.06
C LEU A 35 15.29 -11.47 -14.80
N ALA A 36 14.49 -12.35 -14.19
CA ALA A 36 14.84 -13.75 -13.98
C ALA A 36 15.04 -14.50 -15.31
N ALA A 37 14.11 -14.34 -16.26
CA ALA A 37 14.20 -14.95 -17.59
C ALA A 37 15.45 -14.50 -18.37
N LYS A 38 15.88 -13.26 -18.18
CA LYS A 38 17.12 -12.72 -18.78
C LYS A 38 18.39 -13.06 -18.00
N LYS A 39 18.29 -13.81 -16.89
CA LYS A 39 19.40 -14.13 -15.98
C LYS A 39 20.08 -12.88 -15.39
N LEU A 40 19.31 -11.81 -15.21
CA LEU A 40 19.76 -10.54 -14.62
C LEU A 40 19.46 -10.42 -13.13
N GLY A 41 18.73 -11.38 -12.52
CA GLY A 41 18.36 -11.32 -11.10
C GLY A 41 19.55 -11.29 -10.12
N GLY A 42 20.74 -11.75 -10.53
CA GLY A 42 21.96 -11.62 -9.74
C GLY A 42 22.65 -10.25 -9.84
N GLN A 43 22.19 -9.39 -10.75
CA GLN A 43 22.74 -8.04 -11.00
C GLN A 43 21.74 -6.95 -10.61
N ILE A 44 20.45 -7.20 -10.83
CA ILE A 44 19.37 -6.27 -10.56
C ILE A 44 18.41 -6.93 -9.60
N GLN A 45 18.36 -6.41 -8.37
CA GLN A 45 17.36 -6.80 -7.38
C GLN A 45 16.16 -5.86 -7.48
N LEU A 46 14.96 -6.44 -7.48
CA LEU A 46 13.71 -5.70 -7.41
C LEU A 46 13.01 -5.99 -6.08
N SER A 47 12.58 -4.93 -5.40
CA SER A 47 11.77 -5.00 -4.18
C SER A 47 10.64 -3.98 -4.26
N VAL A 48 9.47 -4.35 -3.76
CA VAL A 48 8.25 -3.55 -3.74
C VAL A 48 7.95 -3.16 -2.30
N MET A 49 7.89 -1.85 -2.04
CA MET A 49 7.50 -1.32 -0.74
C MET A 49 5.97 -1.32 -0.62
N CYS A 50 5.44 -2.06 0.35
CA CYS A 50 4.01 -2.17 0.65
C CYS A 50 3.72 -1.60 2.04
N PRO A 51 3.79 -0.28 2.23
CA PRO A 51 3.64 0.30 3.55
C PRO A 51 2.18 0.31 4.00
N GLY A 52 1.99 0.22 5.31
CA GLY A 52 0.76 0.61 5.98
C GLY A 52 0.63 2.12 6.14
N LEU A 53 0.01 2.56 7.23
CA LEU A 53 -0.04 3.99 7.56
C LEU A 53 1.36 4.50 7.92
N VAL A 54 1.82 5.52 7.21
CA VAL A 54 3.09 6.21 7.46
C VAL A 54 2.81 7.69 7.68
N ALA A 55 3.43 8.28 8.71
CA ALA A 55 3.29 9.68 9.08
C ALA A 55 4.00 10.60 8.05
N THR A 56 3.36 10.79 6.90
CA THR A 56 3.87 11.61 5.79
C THR A 56 2.88 12.71 5.43
N PRO A 57 3.34 13.81 4.82
CA PRO A 57 2.46 14.87 4.30
C PRO A 57 1.75 14.46 2.99
N LEU A 58 1.67 13.16 2.67
CA LEU A 58 1.01 12.66 1.45
C LEU A 58 -0.46 13.08 1.36
N TRP A 59 -1.09 13.31 2.52
CA TRP A 59 -2.50 13.72 2.66
C TRP A 59 -2.68 15.23 2.73
N ASP A 60 -1.62 16.01 2.54
CA ASP A 60 -1.70 17.46 2.41
C ASP A 60 -2.34 17.83 1.07
N THR A 61 -3.60 18.25 1.14
CA THR A 61 -4.42 18.62 -0.01
C THR A 61 -3.92 19.87 -0.70
N ALA A 62 -3.27 20.80 0.01
CA ALA A 62 -2.76 22.03 -0.59
C ALA A 62 -1.62 21.71 -1.57
N ARG A 63 -0.72 20.81 -1.17
CA ARG A 63 0.35 20.29 -2.03
C ARG A 63 -0.20 19.49 -3.21
N ALA A 64 -1.24 18.69 -2.98
CA ALA A 64 -1.88 17.90 -4.03
C ALA A 64 -2.67 18.75 -5.04
N GLU A 65 -3.12 19.95 -4.66
CA GLU A 65 -3.80 20.91 -5.53
C GLU A 65 -2.83 21.76 -6.35
N GLU A 66 -1.66 22.11 -5.80
CA GLU A 66 -0.61 22.87 -6.50
C GLU A 66 0.01 22.06 -7.66
N GLN A 67 0.09 20.73 -7.52
CA GLN A 67 0.61 19.82 -8.53
C GLN A 67 -0.40 19.46 -9.64
N ARG A 68 -1.65 19.96 -9.58
CA ARG A 68 -2.69 19.66 -10.56
C ARG A 68 -2.78 20.71 -11.66
N SER A 69 -3.05 20.24 -12.87
CA SER A 69 -3.43 21.11 -13.96
C SER A 69 -4.72 21.87 -13.62
N ALA A 70 -4.88 23.10 -14.16
CA ALA A 70 -6.03 23.95 -13.86
C ALA A 70 -7.40 23.29 -14.18
N SER A 71 -7.42 22.33 -15.11
CA SER A 71 -8.60 21.55 -15.49
C SER A 71 -8.93 20.38 -14.55
N GLU A 72 -8.03 19.99 -13.65
CA GLU A 72 -8.18 18.85 -12.72
C GLU A 72 -8.51 19.28 -11.29
N LYS A 73 -8.69 20.58 -11.05
CA LYS A 73 -9.13 21.13 -9.77
C LYS A 73 -10.59 20.72 -9.51
N ARG A 74 -10.77 19.52 -8.95
CA ARG A 74 -12.02 19.14 -8.28
C ARG A 74 -11.92 19.64 -6.83
N ASN A 75 -13.03 20.13 -6.28
CA ASN A 75 -13.14 20.40 -4.85
C ASN A 75 -12.93 19.09 -4.09
N ILE A 76 -11.70 18.83 -3.68
CA ILE A 76 -11.37 17.68 -2.87
C ILE A 76 -11.66 18.08 -1.44
N THR A 77 -12.86 17.77 -0.97
CA THR A 77 -13.10 17.64 0.47
C THR A 77 -12.46 16.34 0.95
N VAL A 78 -11.12 16.21 0.84
CA VAL A 78 -10.39 15.23 1.64
C VAL A 78 -10.49 15.77 3.05
N LYS A 79 -11.34 15.10 3.83
CA LYS A 79 -11.67 15.49 5.19
C LYS A 79 -10.36 15.54 5.96
N GLU A 80 -10.04 16.68 6.58
CA GLU A 80 -9.03 16.91 7.63
C GLU A 80 -8.75 15.68 8.52
N ARG A 81 -9.80 14.89 8.75
CA ARG A 81 -9.81 13.58 9.41
C ARG A 81 -8.79 12.56 8.86
N GLN A 82 -8.57 12.47 7.55
CA GLN A 82 -7.58 11.54 6.97
C GLN A 82 -6.16 12.00 7.33
N ARG A 83 -5.84 13.29 7.17
CA ARG A 83 -4.54 13.85 7.57
C ARG A 83 -4.21 13.54 9.04
N LYS A 84 -5.15 13.83 9.95
CA LYS A 84 -4.98 13.55 11.39
C LYS A 84 -4.75 12.07 11.69
N VAL A 85 -5.48 11.17 11.03
CA VAL A 85 -5.29 9.72 11.22
C VAL A 85 -3.87 9.28 10.84
N PHE A 86 -3.30 9.80 9.75
CA PHE A 86 -1.95 9.44 9.33
C PHE A 86 -0.86 10.11 10.19
N GLU A 87 -1.10 11.32 10.69
CA GLU A 87 -0.18 11.99 11.62
C GLU A 87 -0.16 11.33 13.00
N GLU A 88 -1.32 10.89 13.51
CA GLU A 88 -1.47 10.35 14.86
C GLU A 88 -1.22 8.83 14.94
N LEU A 89 -1.59 8.07 13.90
CA LEU A 89 -1.53 6.60 13.89
C LEU A 89 -0.52 6.05 12.87
N GLY A 90 0.15 6.92 12.11
CA GLY A 90 1.14 6.51 11.14
C GLY A 90 2.45 6.10 11.81
N THR A 91 3.07 5.05 11.27
CA THR A 91 4.44 4.68 11.63
C THR A 91 5.38 5.83 11.26
N PRO A 92 6.37 6.18 12.11
CA PRO A 92 7.39 7.15 11.74
C PRO A 92 8.09 6.79 10.44
N VAL A 93 8.49 7.80 9.68
CA VAL A 93 9.16 7.62 8.38
C VAL A 93 10.50 6.90 8.55
N SER A 94 11.26 7.19 9.60
CA SER A 94 12.52 6.51 9.92
C SER A 94 12.32 5.00 10.04
N ASP A 95 11.39 4.59 10.88
CA ASP A 95 11.17 3.19 11.23
C ASP A 95 10.63 2.41 10.03
N THR A 96 9.80 3.08 9.22
CA THR A 96 9.32 2.56 7.94
C THR A 96 10.47 2.31 6.96
N ILE A 97 11.41 3.24 6.84
CA ILE A 97 12.57 3.11 5.96
C ILE A 97 13.50 2.00 6.47
N ASP A 98 13.77 1.96 7.77
CA ASP A 98 14.65 0.95 8.36
C ASP A 98 14.10 -0.47 8.12
N THR A 99 12.79 -0.67 8.35
CA THR A 99 12.13 -1.95 8.07
C THR A 99 12.20 -2.31 6.58
N PHE A 100 11.97 -1.35 5.69
CA PHE A 100 12.05 -1.56 4.25
C PHE A 100 13.47 -1.95 3.81
N LEU A 101 14.49 -1.21 4.27
CA LEU A 101 15.89 -1.46 3.91
C LEU A 101 16.36 -2.81 4.43
N ASP A 102 15.95 -3.21 5.63
CA ASP A 102 16.27 -4.51 6.21
C ASP A 102 15.63 -5.66 5.42
N GLY A 103 14.38 -5.50 4.97
CA GLY A 103 13.73 -6.45 4.07
C GLY A 103 14.42 -6.55 2.70
N MET A 104 14.73 -5.40 2.10
CA MET A 104 15.45 -5.30 0.84
C MET A 104 16.84 -5.94 0.95
N ALA A 105 17.60 -5.69 2.01
CA ALA A 105 18.93 -6.27 2.22
C ALA A 105 18.90 -7.81 2.31
N ARG A 106 17.76 -8.40 2.72
CA ARG A 106 17.52 -9.84 2.74
C ARG A 106 17.03 -10.42 1.41
N GLY A 107 16.96 -9.62 0.35
CA GLY A 107 16.46 -10.05 -0.96
C GLY A 107 14.95 -10.26 -1.00
N GLN A 108 14.19 -9.64 -0.09
CA GLN A 108 12.74 -9.79 -0.08
C GLN A 108 12.11 -9.00 -1.24
N PHE A 109 11.24 -9.66 -2.00
CA PHE A 109 10.50 -9.02 -3.09
C PHE A 109 9.40 -8.09 -2.56
N ILE A 110 8.66 -8.49 -1.53
CA ILE A 110 7.68 -7.62 -0.84
C ILE A 110 8.29 -7.17 0.49
N CYS A 111 8.41 -5.87 0.69
CA CYS A 111 8.99 -5.27 1.88
C CYS A 111 7.95 -4.41 2.61
N ASP A 112 7.84 -4.65 3.92
CA ASP A 112 6.90 -4.01 4.83
C ASP A 112 7.41 -2.67 5.38
N SER A 113 6.48 -1.81 5.83
CA SER A 113 6.79 -0.71 6.75
C SER A 113 6.65 -1.11 8.23
N VAL A 114 5.87 -2.16 8.50
CA VAL A 114 5.65 -2.73 9.83
C VAL A 114 5.81 -4.25 9.70
N PRO A 115 6.70 -4.91 10.46
CA PRO A 115 6.97 -6.33 10.28
C PRO A 115 5.72 -7.21 10.31
N GLY A 116 5.49 -7.98 9.24
CA GLY A 116 4.40 -8.97 9.14
C GLY A 116 3.06 -8.40 8.65
N GLN A 117 2.96 -7.09 8.46
CA GLN A 117 1.73 -6.41 8.04
C GLN A 117 1.27 -6.80 6.63
N ALA A 118 2.18 -6.83 5.65
CA ALA A 118 1.84 -7.27 4.30
C ALA A 118 1.45 -8.74 4.31
N GLN A 119 2.21 -9.59 5.01
CA GLN A 119 1.90 -11.02 5.09
C GLN A 119 0.48 -11.25 5.62
N GLU A 120 0.08 -10.58 6.71
CA GLU A 120 -1.27 -10.66 7.25
C GLU A 120 -2.32 -10.15 6.25
N SER A 121 -2.08 -8.99 5.64
CA SER A 121 -3.03 -8.35 4.71
C SER A 121 -3.24 -9.20 3.44
N PHE A 122 -2.17 -9.71 2.85
CA PHE A 122 -2.23 -10.62 1.72
C PHE A 122 -2.86 -11.96 2.11
N GLY A 123 -2.57 -12.50 3.30
CA GLY A 123 -3.18 -13.72 3.82
C GLY A 123 -4.70 -13.60 3.89
N ARG A 124 -5.20 -12.56 4.58
CA ARG A 124 -6.64 -12.25 4.68
C ARG A 124 -7.28 -12.09 3.29
N ARG A 125 -6.58 -11.43 2.36
CA ARG A 125 -7.05 -11.30 0.97
C ARG A 125 -7.12 -12.62 0.23
N ALA A 126 -6.11 -13.46 0.37
CA ALA A 126 -6.06 -14.77 -0.26
C ALA A 126 -7.20 -15.66 0.25
N GLU A 127 -7.48 -15.64 1.56
CA GLU A 127 -8.55 -16.42 2.18
C GLU A 127 -9.92 -16.18 1.52
N TYR A 128 -10.35 -14.93 1.39
CA TYR A 128 -11.67 -14.68 0.78
C TYR A 128 -11.69 -14.93 -0.72
N ILE A 129 -10.57 -14.73 -1.43
CA ILE A 129 -10.52 -15.00 -2.87
C ILE A 129 -10.58 -16.51 -3.14
N LEU A 130 -9.75 -17.29 -2.45
CA LEU A 130 -9.70 -18.74 -2.59
C LEU A 130 -10.99 -19.39 -2.08
N GLY A 131 -11.61 -18.82 -1.05
CA GLY A 131 -12.90 -19.26 -0.55
C GLY A 131 -14.11 -18.83 -1.38
N GLY A 132 -13.93 -18.02 -2.43
CA GLY A 132 -15.04 -17.45 -3.20
C GLY A 132 -15.96 -16.55 -2.35
N LEU A 133 -15.45 -16.02 -1.25
CA LEU A 133 -16.19 -15.18 -0.31
C LEU A 133 -16.14 -13.72 -0.75
N MET A 134 -17.21 -12.98 -0.45
CA MET A 134 -17.25 -11.55 -0.71
C MET A 134 -16.23 -10.82 0.19
N PRO A 135 -15.50 -9.81 -0.28
CA PRO A 135 -14.59 -9.02 0.57
C PRO A 135 -15.30 -8.38 1.78
N SER A 136 -16.59 -8.06 1.63
CA SER A 136 -17.43 -7.54 2.72
C SER A 136 -17.64 -8.57 3.85
N SER A 137 -17.66 -9.86 3.55
CA SER A 137 -17.89 -10.91 4.56
C SER A 137 -16.75 -11.05 5.57
N GLN A 138 -15.52 -10.70 5.18
CA GLN A 138 -14.35 -10.69 6.07
C GLN A 138 -14.18 -9.38 6.86
N ARG A 139 -14.80 -8.29 6.39
CA ARG A 139 -14.71 -6.97 7.03
C ARG A 139 -15.76 -6.76 8.13
N MET A 140 -16.79 -7.60 8.18
CA MET A 140 -17.90 -7.48 9.13
C MET A 140 -17.72 -8.25 10.45
N SER A 141 -16.59 -8.92 10.68
CA SER A 141 -16.37 -9.66 11.94
C SER A 141 -16.12 -8.76 13.17
N MET A 142 -16.14 -7.42 13.04
CA MET A 142 -15.85 -6.49 14.13
C MET A 142 -16.65 -5.17 14.06
N LEU A 143 -17.98 -5.26 13.93
CA LEU A 143 -18.89 -4.21 14.41
C LEU A 143 -19.66 -4.72 15.62
#